data_AF-A0AB36JXN6-F1
#
_entry.id   AF-A0AB36JXN6-F1
#
_cell.length_a   1.000
_cell.length_b   1.000
_cell.length_c   1.000
_cell.angle_alpha   90.00
_cell.angle_beta   90.00
_cell.angle_gamma   90.00
#
_symmetry.space_group_name_H-M   'P 1'
#
loop_
_entity.id
_entity.type
_entity.pdbx_description
1 polymer ?
#
loop_
_entity_poly.entity_id
_entity_poly.type
_entity_poly.pdbx_seq_one_letter_code
_entity_poly.pdbx_strand_id
1 'polypeptide(L)'
;MDEWHIVGNGPGDLVLKKDEKVIRFNQPLTIASSADLLITNSKLAGIETGVLVQGEVPSKLFCKKLEANEKELESLLGCKPSIGLLTLKTMLEFGVTINVSRMTLLPSLERPLDYNKRKALPAAYHNWLGERRLASGWMDKLNWPGFEMKLARHDKVNGATIIRHCFKLQSLPSLPKEEATQLLKGLSEVKPMTWLEHIDSSTLKTLESLFFVLRGSCISPNWWLYDNELSTVVNRLQKNLALAQQALLFSEKVKA
;
A
#
# COMPACT_ATOMS: atom_id res chain seq x y z
N MET A 1 17.77 8.39 22.11
CA MET A 1 16.53 8.47 21.34
C MET A 1 15.98 7.06 21.28
N ASP A 2 14.72 6.83 21.63
CA ASP A 2 14.14 5.48 21.60
C ASP A 2 14.14 4.94 20.16
N GLU A 3 14.58 3.70 19.99
CA GLU A 3 14.51 2.98 18.72
C GLU A 3 13.27 2.07 18.73
N TRP A 4 12.40 2.26 17.73
CA TRP A 4 11.21 1.46 17.53
C TRP A 4 11.29 0.68 16.22
N HIS A 5 10.87 -0.58 16.26
CA HIS A 5 10.84 -1.48 15.13
C HIS A 5 9.39 -1.84 14.78
N ILE A 6 8.91 -1.36 13.64
CA ILE A 6 7.59 -1.72 13.12
C ILE A 6 7.72 -2.97 12.27
N VAL A 7 7.05 -4.05 12.70
CA VAL A 7 7.08 -5.34 12.01
C VAL A 7 5.73 -5.61 11.35
N GLY A 8 5.70 -5.54 10.02
CA GLY A 8 4.53 -5.90 9.23
C GLY A 8 4.25 -7.41 9.20
N ASN A 9 3.07 -7.77 8.68
CA ASN A 9 2.67 -9.16 8.49
C ASN A 9 3.09 -9.75 7.13
N GLY A 10 3.87 -9.01 6.33
CA GLY A 10 4.34 -9.44 5.02
C GLY A 10 5.49 -10.46 5.08
N PRO A 11 5.95 -10.93 3.92
CA PRO A 11 7.17 -11.71 3.81
C PRO A 11 8.42 -10.83 4.01
N GLY A 12 9.58 -11.47 4.13
CA GLY A 12 10.88 -10.83 4.22
C GLY A 12 11.59 -11.09 5.55
N ASP A 13 12.83 -10.61 5.62
CA ASP A 13 13.69 -10.81 6.78
C ASP A 13 13.26 -9.93 7.96
N LEU A 14 13.55 -10.43 9.16
CA LEU A 14 13.36 -9.71 10.41
C LEU A 14 14.66 -9.81 11.20
N VAL A 15 15.32 -8.67 11.37
CA VAL A 15 16.51 -8.54 12.21
C VAL A 15 16.19 -7.50 13.28
N LEU A 16 15.97 -7.96 14.51
CA LEU A 16 15.72 -7.11 15.67
C LEU A 16 17.03 -6.88 16.42
N LYS A 17 17.28 -5.64 16.84
CA LYS A 17 18.36 -5.36 17.81
C LYS A 17 17.85 -5.57 19.23
N LYS A 18 18.77 -5.82 20.16
CA LYS A 18 18.45 -6.20 21.54
C LYS A 18 17.63 -5.14 22.30
N ASP A 19 17.81 -3.86 22.00
CA ASP A 19 17.22 -2.74 22.73
C ASP A 19 16.13 -2.00 21.93
N GLU A 20 15.66 -2.57 20.82
CA GLU A 20 14.56 -2.01 20.02
C GLU A 20 13.20 -2.37 20.62
N LYS A 21 12.33 -1.37 20.80
CA LYS A 21 10.91 -1.59 21.12
C LYS A 21 10.15 -2.04 19.87
N VAL A 22 9.34 -3.07 19.95
CA VAL A 22 8.73 -3.73 18.79
C VAL A 22 7.23 -3.44 18.71
N ILE A 23 6.78 -2.98 17.54
CA ILE A 23 5.37 -2.82 17.19
C ILE A 23 4.93 -3.95 16.26
N ARG A 24 3.82 -4.61 16.60
CA ARG A 24 3.18 -5.64 15.77
C ARG A 24 1.71 -5.36 15.53
N PHE A 25 1.14 -6.04 14.54
CA PHE A 25 -0.24 -5.82 14.09
C PHE A 25 -1.07 -7.09 14.09
N ASN A 26 -2.29 -7.03 14.63
CA ASN A 26 -3.30 -8.08 14.48
C ASN A 26 -2.86 -9.46 14.96
N GLN A 27 -2.00 -9.50 15.99
CA GLN A 27 -1.51 -10.73 16.62
C GLN A 27 -1.97 -10.75 18.08
N PRO A 28 -2.32 -11.90 18.67
CA PRO A 28 -2.65 -11.95 20.09
C PRO A 28 -1.42 -11.59 20.93
N LEU A 29 -1.60 -10.74 21.95
CA LEU A 29 -0.58 -10.51 22.96
C LEU A 29 -0.47 -11.80 23.80
N THR A 30 0.63 -12.54 23.63
CA THR A 30 0.94 -13.72 24.43
C THR A 30 2.20 -13.46 25.25
N ILE A 31 2.43 -14.22 26.32
CA ILE A 31 3.66 -14.10 27.14
C ILE A 31 4.92 -14.34 26.28
N ALA A 32 4.80 -15.07 25.17
CA ALA A 32 5.88 -15.30 24.20
C ALA A 32 5.97 -14.20 23.11
N SER A 33 5.07 -13.22 23.09
CA SER A 33 5.07 -12.14 22.10
C SER A 33 6.22 -11.19 22.36
N SER A 34 7.18 -11.13 21.46
CA SER A 34 8.31 -10.18 21.49
C SER A 34 7.90 -8.74 21.17
N ALA A 35 6.66 -8.32 21.47
CA ALA A 35 6.10 -7.03 21.06
C ALA A 35 5.82 -6.17 22.29
N ASP A 36 6.38 -4.97 22.29
CA ASP A 36 6.13 -3.93 23.30
C ASP A 36 4.81 -3.21 23.04
N LEU A 37 4.42 -3.10 21.77
CA LEU A 37 3.18 -2.47 21.33
C LEU A 37 2.46 -3.32 20.29
N LEU A 38 1.17 -3.55 20.54
CA LEU A 38 0.27 -4.23 19.63
C LEU A 38 -0.84 -3.29 19.18
N ILE A 39 -1.08 -3.23 17.87
CA ILE A 39 -2.18 -2.47 17.30
C ILE A 39 -3.06 -3.41 16.46
N THR A 40 -4.31 -3.54 16.87
CA THR A 40 -5.27 -4.49 16.29
C THR A 40 -6.44 -3.76 15.63
N ASN A 41 -6.78 -4.12 14.39
CA ASN A 41 -7.91 -3.54 13.69
C ASN A 41 -9.24 -3.85 14.37
N SER A 42 -10.23 -2.98 14.18
CA SER A 42 -11.55 -3.09 14.82
C SER A 42 -12.19 -4.47 14.66
N LYS A 43 -12.14 -5.04 13.46
CA LYS A 43 -12.73 -6.35 13.16
C LYS A 43 -12.12 -7.48 13.99
N LEU A 44 -10.79 -7.52 14.13
CA LEU A 44 -10.12 -8.57 14.93
C LEU A 44 -10.19 -8.28 16.43
N ALA A 45 -10.24 -7.01 16.82
CA ALA A 45 -10.40 -6.60 18.20
C ALA A 45 -11.83 -6.79 18.73
N GLY A 46 -12.82 -7.02 17.85
CA GLY A 46 -14.23 -7.12 18.24
C GLY A 46 -14.84 -5.78 18.67
N ILE A 47 -14.28 -4.67 18.20
CA ILE A 47 -14.79 -3.30 18.46
C ILE A 47 -15.40 -2.71 17.17
N GLU A 48 -16.28 -1.72 17.31
CA GLU A 48 -17.02 -1.16 16.17
C GLU A 48 -16.12 -0.32 15.25
N THR A 49 -15.30 0.56 15.84
CA THR A 49 -14.49 1.55 15.10
C THR A 49 -13.09 1.71 15.70
N GLY A 50 -12.17 2.30 14.93
CA GLY A 50 -10.80 2.57 15.34
C GLY A 50 -9.90 1.33 15.40
N VAL A 51 -8.95 1.37 16.31
CA VAL A 51 -8.00 0.28 16.58
C VAL A 51 -7.85 0.06 18.08
N LEU A 52 -7.61 -1.18 18.47
CA LEU A 52 -7.23 -1.52 19.83
C LEU A 52 -5.70 -1.41 19.97
N VAL A 53 -5.24 -0.60 20.92
CA VAL A 53 -3.82 -0.40 21.23
C VAL A 53 -3.53 -1.05 22.59
N GLN A 54 -2.53 -1.93 22.64
CA GLN A 54 -2.14 -2.66 23.85
C GLN A 54 -0.62 -2.64 24.01
N GLY A 55 -0.13 -2.44 25.23
CA GLY A 55 1.31 -2.40 25.53
C GLY A 55 1.84 -0.98 25.79
N GLU A 56 3.16 -0.83 25.70
CA GLU A 56 3.84 0.45 25.92
C GLU A 56 3.70 1.35 24.68
N VAL A 57 3.31 2.61 24.90
CA VAL A 57 3.22 3.63 23.85
C VAL A 57 4.33 4.67 24.03
N PRO A 58 4.84 5.30 22.95
CA PRO A 58 5.90 6.31 23.06
C PRO A 58 5.45 7.58 23.80
N SER A 59 4.14 7.82 23.91
CA SER A 59 3.58 8.98 24.59
C SER A 59 2.12 8.74 24.97
N LYS A 60 1.66 9.41 26.04
CA LYS A 60 0.23 9.46 26.41
C LYS A 60 -0.66 10.06 25.31
N LEU A 61 -0.08 10.83 24.39
CA LEU A 61 -0.79 11.42 23.24
C LEU A 61 -0.91 10.47 22.04
N PHE A 62 -0.31 9.27 22.10
CA PHE A 62 -0.23 8.34 20.97
C PHE A 62 -1.59 8.02 20.36
N CYS A 63 -2.57 7.57 21.15
CA CYS A 63 -3.90 7.21 20.65
C CYS A 63 -4.63 8.41 20.03
N LYS A 64 -4.52 9.60 20.64
CA LYS A 64 -5.11 10.83 20.10
C LYS A 64 -4.50 11.22 18.75
N LYS A 65 -3.18 11.07 18.61
CA LYS A 65 -2.48 11.32 17.33
C LYS A 65 -2.83 10.28 16.28
N LEU A 66 -2.99 9.03 16.68
CA LEU A 66 -3.41 7.95 15.81
C LEU A 66 -4.80 8.22 15.22
N GLU A 67 -5.79 8.64 16.03
CA GLU A 67 -7.12 9.02 15.53
C GLU A 67 -7.09 10.25 14.59
N ALA A 68 -6.28 11.26 14.91
CA ALA A 68 -6.13 12.44 14.07
C ALA A 68 -5.51 12.10 12.71
N ASN A 69 -4.46 11.27 12.72
CA ASN A 69 -3.77 10.81 11.52
C ASN A 69 -4.62 9.86 10.68
N GLU A 70 -5.52 9.06 11.27
CA GLU A 70 -6.46 8.23 10.50
C GLU A 70 -7.33 9.11 9.61
N LYS A 71 -7.90 10.18 10.16
CA LYS A 71 -8.76 11.13 9.42
C LYS A 71 -7.99 11.87 8.32
N GLU A 72 -6.78 12.33 8.63
CA GLU A 72 -5.91 13.01 7.66
C GLU A 72 -5.57 12.08 6.49
N LEU A 73 -5.11 10.86 6.78
CA LEU A 73 -4.74 9.88 5.76
C LEU A 73 -5.95 9.42 4.95
N GLU A 74 -7.12 9.22 5.57
CA GLU A 74 -8.34 8.84 4.85
C GLU A 74 -8.76 9.91 3.83
N SER A 75 -8.65 11.19 4.19
CA SER A 75 -8.89 12.32 3.27
C SER A 75 -7.90 12.31 2.08
N LEU A 76 -6.63 11.99 2.33
CA LEU A 76 -5.59 11.95 1.28
C LEU A 76 -5.66 10.72 0.38
N LEU A 77 -6.16 9.59 0.88
CA LEU A 77 -6.20 8.30 0.19
C LEU A 77 -7.56 8.03 -0.49
N GLY A 78 -8.63 8.70 -0.04
CA GLY A 78 -10.01 8.40 -0.44
C GLY A 78 -10.55 7.08 0.15
N CYS A 79 -9.82 6.47 1.08
CA CYS A 79 -10.21 5.27 1.81
C CYS A 79 -9.43 5.16 3.13
N LYS A 80 -9.90 4.30 4.05
CA LYS A 80 -9.19 4.03 5.30
C LYS A 80 -7.76 3.55 5.07
N PRO A 81 -6.75 4.14 5.74
CA PRO A 81 -5.37 3.69 5.64
C PRO A 81 -5.18 2.30 6.25
N SER A 82 -4.14 1.60 5.81
CA SER A 82 -3.64 0.45 6.54
C SER A 82 -3.12 0.86 7.92
N ILE A 83 -3.23 -0.04 8.90
CA ILE A 83 -2.68 0.20 10.25
C ILE A 83 -1.16 0.41 10.18
N GLY A 84 -0.49 -0.23 9.22
CA GLY A 84 0.95 -0.04 9.00
C GLY A 84 1.31 1.41 8.66
N LEU A 85 0.65 2.00 7.65
CA LEU A 85 0.86 3.40 7.28
C LEU A 85 0.46 4.35 8.41
N LEU A 86 -0.69 4.09 9.04
CA LEU A 86 -1.19 4.91 10.15
C LEU A 86 -0.19 4.95 11.32
N THR A 87 0.38 3.80 11.65
CA THR A 87 1.39 3.68 12.70
C THR A 87 2.66 4.43 12.33
N LEU A 88 3.15 4.28 11.09
CA LEU A 88 4.32 5.01 10.61
C LEU A 88 4.15 6.53 10.74
N LYS A 89 3.06 7.08 10.18
CA LYS A 89 2.75 8.52 10.27
C LYS A 89 2.71 8.99 11.72
N THR A 90 2.09 8.20 12.60
CA THR A 90 1.95 8.53 14.02
C THR A 90 3.29 8.49 14.75
N MET A 91 4.11 7.47 14.52
CA MET A 91 5.43 7.33 15.17
C MET A 91 6.39 8.45 14.77
N LEU A 92 6.33 8.92 13.52
CA LEU A 92 7.15 10.02 13.02
C LEU A 92 6.94 11.34 13.79
N GLU A 93 5.82 11.51 14.51
CA GLU A 93 5.53 12.71 15.31
C GLU A 93 6.17 12.70 16.71
N PHE A 94 6.78 11.58 17.13
CA PHE A 94 7.33 11.43 18.48
C PHE A 94 8.86 11.53 18.54
N GLY A 95 9.53 11.90 17.44
CA GLY A 95 10.98 12.08 17.43
C GLY A 95 11.77 10.81 17.79
N VAL A 96 11.23 9.64 17.42
CA VAL A 96 11.87 8.34 17.62
C VAL A 96 12.63 7.92 16.36
N THR A 97 13.58 6.99 16.51
CA THR A 97 14.15 6.28 15.37
C THR A 97 13.23 5.13 14.99
N ILE A 98 12.91 5.00 13.69
CA ILE A 98 11.96 4.00 13.21
C ILE A 98 12.65 3.06 12.23
N ASN A 99 12.72 1.79 12.61
CA ASN A 99 13.09 0.67 11.75
C ASN A 99 11.83 -0.04 11.25
N VAL A 100 11.84 -0.51 10.01
CA VAL A 100 10.68 -1.16 9.41
C VAL A 100 11.09 -2.44 8.69
N SER A 101 10.46 -3.54 9.10
CA SER A 101 10.64 -4.86 8.48
C SER A 101 9.31 -5.48 8.08
N ARG A 102 9.35 -6.40 7.10
CA ARG A 102 8.19 -7.21 6.67
C ARG A 102 6.95 -6.40 6.29
N MET A 103 7.15 -5.18 5.82
CA MET A 103 6.10 -4.29 5.36
C MET A 103 6.57 -3.62 4.08
N THR A 104 5.84 -3.80 2.98
CA THR A 104 6.17 -3.17 1.69
C THR A 104 5.14 -2.11 1.28
N LEU A 105 4.01 -2.04 1.98
CA LEU A 105 2.79 -1.33 1.55
C LEU A 105 2.34 -1.73 0.13
N LEU A 106 2.66 -2.94 -0.31
CA LEU A 106 2.26 -3.48 -1.61
C LEU A 106 2.04 -4.99 -1.52
N PRO A 107 1.06 -5.45 -0.72
CA PRO A 107 0.69 -6.86 -0.72
C PRO A 107 0.13 -7.27 -2.09
N SER A 108 0.13 -8.57 -2.36
CA SER A 108 -0.40 -9.08 -3.61
C SER A 108 -1.93 -8.93 -3.69
N LEU A 109 -2.41 -8.58 -4.89
CA LEU A 109 -3.82 -8.62 -5.27
C LEU A 109 -4.20 -9.92 -6.00
N GLU A 110 -3.29 -10.89 -6.10
CA GLU A 110 -3.57 -12.21 -6.68
C GLU A 110 -4.55 -13.00 -5.82
N ARG A 111 -5.56 -13.55 -6.47
CA ARG A 111 -6.65 -14.29 -5.84
C ARG A 111 -6.45 -15.78 -6.12
N PRO A 112 -6.58 -16.66 -5.10
CA PRO A 112 -6.73 -18.08 -5.35
C PRO A 112 -7.90 -18.33 -6.32
N LEU A 113 -7.76 -19.30 -7.22
CA LEU A 113 -8.77 -19.57 -8.25
C LEU A 113 -10.13 -19.96 -7.65
N ASP A 114 -10.13 -20.58 -6.47
CA ASP A 114 -11.29 -20.99 -5.68
C ASP A 114 -11.81 -19.91 -4.71
N TYR A 115 -11.18 -18.73 -4.66
CA TYR A 115 -11.59 -17.66 -3.75
C TYR A 115 -12.95 -17.09 -4.15
N ASN A 116 -13.77 -16.75 -3.14
CA ASN A 116 -15.16 -16.33 -3.37
C ASN A 116 -15.24 -15.05 -4.22
N LYS A 117 -15.89 -15.13 -5.40
CA LYS A 117 -16.08 -14.02 -6.36
C LYS A 117 -16.93 -12.86 -5.82
N ARG A 118 -17.70 -13.04 -4.74
CA ARG A 118 -18.46 -11.98 -4.07
C ARG A 118 -17.67 -11.27 -2.97
N LYS A 119 -16.46 -11.73 -2.67
CA LYS A 119 -15.60 -11.20 -1.61
C LYS A 119 -14.33 -10.63 -2.22
N ALA A 120 -14.00 -9.38 -1.89
CA ALA A 120 -12.69 -8.83 -2.22
C ALA A 120 -11.60 -9.47 -1.34
N LEU A 121 -10.35 -9.44 -1.80
CA LEU A 121 -9.23 -9.77 -0.91
C LEU A 121 -9.15 -8.73 0.21
N PRO A 122 -8.72 -9.10 1.43
CA PRO A 122 -8.43 -8.11 2.48
C PRO A 122 -7.47 -7.01 2.01
N ALA A 123 -6.49 -7.36 1.17
CA ALA A 123 -5.57 -6.41 0.55
C ALA A 123 -6.29 -5.41 -0.36
N ALA A 124 -7.35 -5.79 -1.06
CA ALA A 124 -8.03 -4.89 -2.00
C ALA A 124 -8.82 -3.75 -1.32
N TYR A 125 -8.86 -3.66 0.01
CA TYR A 125 -9.56 -2.57 0.73
C TYR A 125 -8.68 -1.37 1.07
N HIS A 126 -7.44 -1.34 0.59
CA HIS A 126 -6.48 -0.27 0.86
C HIS A 126 -5.91 0.28 -0.45
N ASN A 127 -5.76 1.60 -0.52
CA ASN A 127 -5.12 2.28 -1.63
C ASN A 127 -3.59 2.15 -1.55
N TRP A 128 -3.04 0.96 -1.81
CA TRP A 128 -1.60 0.69 -1.65
C TRP A 128 -0.70 1.60 -2.48
N LEU A 129 -1.13 1.99 -3.69
CA LEU A 129 -0.39 2.95 -4.51
C LEU A 129 -0.34 4.33 -3.86
N GLY A 130 -1.45 4.79 -3.29
CA GLY A 130 -1.50 6.03 -2.50
C GLY A 130 -0.72 5.93 -1.19
N GLU A 131 -0.79 4.80 -0.49
CA GLU A 131 -0.03 4.58 0.74
C GLU A 131 1.47 4.64 0.49
N ARG A 132 1.95 4.01 -0.59
CA ARG A 132 3.35 4.11 -1.02
C ARG A 132 3.74 5.52 -1.41
N ARG A 133 2.90 6.24 -2.16
CA ARG A 133 3.12 7.66 -2.48
C ARG A 133 3.34 8.48 -1.21
N LEU A 134 2.45 8.35 -0.23
CA LEU A 134 2.56 9.11 1.02
C LEU A 134 3.81 8.71 1.81
N ALA A 135 4.06 7.41 1.98
CA ALA A 135 5.21 6.90 2.72
C ALA A 135 6.56 7.32 2.09
N SER A 136 6.62 7.46 0.76
CA SER A 136 7.84 7.89 0.06
C SER A 136 8.38 9.26 0.51
N GLY A 137 7.48 10.12 0.98
CA GLY A 137 7.81 11.44 1.53
C GLY A 137 8.46 11.40 2.92
N TRP A 138 8.61 10.22 3.52
CA TRP A 138 9.20 10.04 4.85
C TRP A 138 10.44 9.15 4.83
N MET A 139 10.91 8.73 3.66
CA MET A 139 12.01 7.75 3.55
C MET A 139 13.35 8.26 4.12
N ASP A 140 13.54 9.56 4.21
CA ASP A 140 14.69 10.21 4.87
C ASP A 140 14.66 10.05 6.40
N LYS A 141 13.50 9.71 6.98
CA LYS A 141 13.26 9.58 8.42
C LYS A 141 13.09 8.13 8.88
N LEU A 142 13.18 7.17 7.97
CA LEU A 142 12.85 5.77 8.20
C LEU A 142 14.02 4.87 7.76
N ASN A 143 14.40 3.91 8.61
CA ASN A 143 15.22 2.79 8.17
C ASN A 143 14.31 1.67 7.65
N TRP A 144 14.08 1.67 6.33
CA TRP A 144 13.10 0.78 5.70
C TRP A 144 13.63 0.13 4.42
N PRO A 145 14.57 -0.83 4.53
CA PRO A 145 15.19 -1.47 3.37
C PRO A 145 14.19 -2.24 2.49
N GLY A 146 13.09 -2.73 3.09
CA GLY A 146 12.02 -3.43 2.37
C GLY A 146 11.04 -2.55 1.58
N PHE A 147 11.18 -1.22 1.61
CA PHE A 147 10.29 -0.32 0.87
C PHE A 147 10.59 -0.33 -0.63
N GLU A 148 11.88 -0.32 -0.98
CA GLU A 148 12.34 -0.19 -2.36
C GLU A 148 12.09 -1.47 -3.16
N MET A 149 11.41 -1.32 -4.29
CA MET A 149 11.24 -2.39 -5.25
C MET A 149 12.42 -2.39 -6.22
N LYS A 150 13.04 -3.55 -6.43
CA LYS A 150 14.11 -3.71 -7.42
C LYS A 150 13.51 -3.70 -8.82
N LEU A 151 13.93 -2.75 -9.65
CA LEU A 151 13.67 -2.77 -11.09
C LEU A 151 14.44 -3.94 -11.71
N ALA A 152 13.76 -4.82 -12.44
CA ALA A 152 14.45 -5.66 -13.40
C ALA A 152 15.07 -4.73 -14.45
N ARG A 153 16.38 -4.87 -14.72
CA ARG A 153 17.04 -4.17 -15.83
C ARG A 153 16.32 -4.53 -17.14
N HIS A 154 16.40 -3.66 -18.15
CA HIS A 154 16.41 -3.95 -19.60
C HIS A 154 15.49 -3.10 -20.51
N ASP A 155 16.13 -2.70 -21.62
CA ASP A 155 15.75 -2.50 -23.02
C ASP A 155 14.48 -1.73 -23.43
N LYS A 156 14.69 -0.84 -24.41
CA LYS A 156 13.73 0.08 -25.03
C LYS A 156 12.58 -0.65 -25.74
N VAL A 157 11.37 -0.09 -25.64
CA VAL A 157 10.16 -0.56 -26.33
C VAL A 157 9.44 0.63 -26.97
N ASN A 158 8.64 0.37 -28.01
CA ASN A 158 8.01 1.35 -28.90
C ASN A 158 6.85 2.14 -28.22
N GLY A 159 6.95 3.48 -28.12
CA GLY A 159 6.15 4.31 -27.17
C GLY A 159 4.77 4.80 -27.61
N ALA A 160 4.43 4.84 -28.91
CA ALA A 160 3.21 5.52 -29.38
C ALA A 160 1.88 4.86 -28.98
N THR A 161 1.85 3.53 -28.78
CA THR A 161 0.61 2.79 -28.43
C THR A 161 0.25 2.94 -26.94
N ILE A 162 1.24 3.23 -26.09
CA ILE A 162 1.09 3.17 -24.63
C ILE A 162 0.40 4.42 -24.09
N ILE A 163 0.75 5.61 -24.60
CA ILE A 163 0.12 6.89 -24.21
C ILE A 163 -1.41 6.82 -24.33
N ARG A 164 -1.91 6.34 -25.48
CA ARG A 164 -3.37 6.24 -25.73
C ARG A 164 -4.06 5.26 -24.77
N HIS A 165 -3.35 4.24 -24.30
CA HIS A 165 -3.90 3.22 -23.41
C HIS A 165 -3.86 3.68 -21.94
N CYS A 166 -2.87 4.48 -21.54
CA CYS A 166 -2.80 5.07 -20.20
C CYS A 166 -4.02 5.95 -19.89
N PHE A 167 -4.40 6.87 -20.80
CA PHE A 167 -5.59 7.71 -20.62
C PHE A 167 -6.89 6.89 -20.58
N LYS A 168 -6.95 5.77 -21.31
CA LYS A 168 -8.10 4.85 -21.25
C LYS A 168 -8.21 4.13 -19.91
N LEU A 169 -7.13 3.99 -19.15
CA LEU A 169 -7.19 3.32 -17.84
C LEU A 169 -8.08 4.10 -16.86
N GLN A 170 -8.12 5.43 -16.93
CA GLN A 170 -9.03 6.24 -16.11
C GLN A 170 -10.50 5.98 -16.43
N SER A 171 -10.83 5.61 -17.68
CA SER A 171 -12.19 5.26 -18.09
C SER A 171 -12.59 3.82 -17.76
N LEU A 172 -11.71 3.01 -17.16
CA LEU A 172 -11.93 1.58 -16.91
C LEU A 172 -13.27 1.27 -16.20
N PRO A 173 -13.74 2.04 -15.19
CA PRO A 173 -15.05 1.86 -14.58
C PRO A 173 -16.25 1.93 -15.55
N SER A 174 -16.10 2.67 -16.64
CA SER A 174 -17.18 2.97 -17.59
C SER A 174 -17.13 2.12 -18.86
N LEU A 175 -16.07 1.32 -19.03
CA LEU A 175 -15.90 0.47 -20.22
C LEU A 175 -16.73 -0.82 -20.10
N PRO A 176 -17.21 -1.36 -21.24
CA PRO A 176 -17.73 -2.72 -21.30
C PRO A 176 -16.72 -3.73 -20.74
N LYS A 177 -17.21 -4.82 -20.14
CA LYS A 177 -16.38 -5.79 -19.41
C LYS A 177 -15.28 -6.37 -20.30
N GLU A 178 -15.61 -6.70 -21.55
CA GLU A 178 -14.69 -7.27 -22.54
C GLU A 178 -13.59 -6.27 -22.90
N GLU A 179 -13.94 -5.01 -23.14
CA GLU A 179 -12.98 -3.95 -23.46
C GLU A 179 -12.06 -3.64 -22.28
N ALA A 180 -12.63 -3.51 -21.07
CA ALA A 180 -11.88 -3.34 -19.84
C ALA A 180 -10.91 -4.49 -19.60
N THR A 181 -11.34 -5.73 -19.86
CA THR A 181 -10.50 -6.93 -19.76
C THR A 181 -9.29 -6.87 -20.69
N GLN A 182 -9.51 -6.52 -21.96
CA GLN A 182 -8.41 -6.43 -22.93
C GLN A 182 -7.45 -5.29 -22.60
N LEU A 183 -7.98 -4.15 -22.14
CA LEU A 183 -7.19 -3.03 -21.69
C LEU A 183 -6.27 -3.40 -20.51
N LEU A 184 -6.83 -4.04 -19.47
CA LEU A 184 -6.08 -4.52 -18.31
C LEU A 184 -4.96 -5.49 -18.71
N LYS A 185 -5.28 -6.48 -19.56
CA LYS A 185 -4.30 -7.46 -20.06
C LYS A 185 -3.16 -6.75 -20.79
N GLY A 186 -3.48 -5.92 -21.78
CA GLY A 186 -2.48 -5.20 -22.58
C GLY A 186 -1.60 -4.28 -21.72
N LEU A 187 -2.19 -3.53 -20.79
CA LEU A 187 -1.45 -2.62 -19.91
C LEU A 187 -0.59 -3.35 -18.86
N SER A 188 -1.00 -4.53 -18.41
CA SER A 188 -0.21 -5.31 -17.44
C SER A 188 1.13 -5.77 -18.01
N GLU A 189 1.23 -5.93 -19.32
CA GLU A 189 2.48 -6.29 -20.02
C GLU A 189 3.37 -5.09 -20.31
N VAL A 190 2.87 -3.86 -20.11
CA VAL A 190 3.67 -2.65 -20.27
C VAL A 190 4.69 -2.56 -19.13
N LYS A 191 5.97 -2.54 -19.49
CA LYS A 191 7.09 -2.47 -18.55
C LYS A 191 7.07 -1.15 -17.75
N PRO A 192 7.54 -1.14 -16.49
CA PRO A 192 7.58 0.05 -15.65
C PRO A 192 8.27 1.28 -16.27
N MET A 193 9.39 1.08 -16.98
CA MET A 193 10.11 2.21 -17.61
C MET A 193 9.29 2.91 -18.68
N THR A 194 8.43 2.18 -19.41
CA THR A 194 7.60 2.80 -20.46
C THR A 194 6.44 3.59 -19.87
N TRP A 195 6.00 3.24 -18.66
CA TRP A 195 5.08 4.08 -17.90
C TRP A 195 5.74 5.44 -17.60
N LEU A 196 7.01 5.47 -17.17
CA LEU A 196 7.74 6.70 -16.82
C LEU A 196 7.87 7.70 -17.96
N GLU A 197 7.99 7.22 -19.21
CA GLU A 197 8.13 8.09 -20.38
C GLU A 197 6.83 8.83 -20.72
N HIS A 198 5.70 8.41 -20.14
CA HIS A 198 4.36 8.78 -20.61
C HIS A 198 3.37 9.17 -19.53
N ILE A 199 3.72 9.04 -18.25
CA ILE A 199 2.87 9.44 -17.12
C ILE A 199 3.65 10.32 -16.15
N ASP A 200 2.94 11.21 -15.49
CA ASP A 200 3.45 12.03 -14.40
C ASP A 200 2.84 11.63 -13.04
N SER A 201 3.29 12.30 -11.98
CA SER A 201 2.82 12.10 -10.61
C SER A 201 1.30 12.34 -10.48
N SER A 202 0.76 13.33 -11.20
CA SER A 202 -0.68 13.64 -11.20
C SER A 202 -1.50 12.49 -11.79
N THR A 203 -1.09 12.00 -12.95
CA THR A 203 -1.72 10.88 -13.65
C THR A 203 -1.71 9.62 -12.78
N LEU A 204 -0.55 9.27 -12.21
CA LEU A 204 -0.46 8.13 -11.29
C LEU A 204 -1.41 8.26 -10.10
N LYS A 205 -1.50 9.45 -9.50
CA LYS A 205 -2.41 9.70 -8.38
C LYS A 205 -3.87 9.46 -8.77
N THR A 206 -4.29 9.85 -9.96
CA THR A 206 -5.68 9.58 -10.43
C THR A 206 -5.97 8.09 -10.59
N LEU A 207 -4.96 7.30 -10.99
CA LEU A 207 -5.09 5.86 -11.21
C LEU A 207 -5.20 5.04 -9.92
N GLU A 208 -4.77 5.60 -8.78
CA GLU A 208 -4.83 4.93 -7.47
C GLU A 208 -6.21 4.37 -7.13
N SER A 209 -7.26 5.13 -7.46
CA SER A 209 -8.67 4.80 -7.23
C SER A 209 -9.13 3.50 -7.89
N LEU A 210 -8.39 2.99 -8.88
CA LEU A 210 -8.71 1.77 -9.63
C LEU A 210 -8.24 0.49 -8.92
N PHE A 211 -7.41 0.60 -7.88
CA PHE A 211 -6.74 -0.54 -7.25
C PHE A 211 -7.19 -0.82 -5.82
N PHE A 212 -8.33 -0.25 -5.40
CA PHE A 212 -8.95 -0.59 -4.13
C PHE A 212 -10.49 -0.62 -4.21
N VAL A 213 -11.11 -1.19 -3.19
CA VAL A 213 -12.54 -1.31 -2.99
C VAL A 213 -12.94 -0.41 -1.83
N LEU A 214 -13.99 0.39 -2.03
CA LEU A 214 -14.60 1.18 -0.96
C LEU A 214 -15.38 0.27 0.01
N ARG A 215 -15.13 0.45 1.30
CA ARG A 215 -15.88 -0.24 2.36
C ARG A 215 -17.31 0.30 2.40
N GLY A 216 -18.27 -0.57 2.73
CA GLY A 216 -19.68 -0.19 2.87
C GLY A 216 -20.43 0.01 1.56
N SER A 217 -19.77 -0.11 0.39
CA SER A 217 -20.47 -0.12 -0.89
C SER A 217 -20.93 -1.53 -1.26
N CYS A 218 -22.21 -1.68 -1.59
CA CYS A 218 -22.77 -2.93 -2.12
C CYS A 218 -22.35 -3.20 -3.57
N ILE A 219 -21.91 -2.17 -4.30
CA ILE A 219 -21.51 -2.23 -5.70
C ILE A 219 -20.17 -1.52 -5.84
N SER A 220 -19.16 -2.22 -6.34
CA SER A 220 -17.87 -1.60 -6.67
C SER A 220 -17.76 -1.44 -8.19
N PRO A 221 -17.38 -0.25 -8.69
CA PRO A 221 -17.04 -0.09 -10.10
C PRO A 221 -15.78 -0.89 -10.48
N ASN A 222 -14.94 -1.22 -9.49
CA ASN A 222 -13.66 -1.91 -9.66
C ASN A 222 -13.86 -3.43 -9.64
N TRP A 223 -14.76 -3.94 -10.48
CA TRP A 223 -15.17 -5.35 -10.51
C TRP A 223 -13.99 -6.31 -10.76
N TRP A 224 -12.91 -5.85 -11.41
CA TRP A 224 -11.70 -6.63 -11.65
C TRP A 224 -10.98 -7.04 -10.35
N LEU A 225 -11.21 -6.36 -9.22
CA LEU A 225 -10.69 -6.75 -7.89
C LEU A 225 -11.41 -7.97 -7.28
N TYR A 226 -12.50 -8.40 -7.92
CA TYR A 226 -13.29 -9.57 -7.55
C TYR A 226 -13.08 -10.75 -8.51
N ASP A 227 -12.42 -10.51 -9.63
CA ASP A 227 -12.23 -11.49 -10.70
C ASP A 227 -10.98 -12.33 -10.43
N ASN A 228 -11.15 -13.64 -10.25
CA ASN A 228 -10.05 -14.54 -9.92
C ASN A 228 -9.07 -14.69 -11.09
N GLU A 229 -9.57 -14.71 -12.33
CA GLU A 229 -8.76 -14.91 -13.53
C GLU A 229 -7.94 -13.66 -13.88
N LEU A 230 -8.50 -12.47 -13.66
CA LEU A 230 -7.79 -11.21 -13.87
C LEU A 230 -6.89 -10.79 -12.71
N SER A 231 -6.96 -11.47 -11.56
CA SER A 231 -6.22 -11.05 -10.36
C SER A 231 -4.71 -10.94 -10.58
N THR A 232 -4.10 -11.88 -11.33
CA THR A 232 -2.67 -11.83 -11.69
C THR A 232 -2.35 -10.66 -12.63
N VAL A 233 -3.24 -10.35 -13.56
CA VAL A 233 -3.11 -9.20 -14.48
C VAL A 233 -3.15 -7.90 -13.69
N VAL A 234 -4.15 -7.74 -12.80
CA VAL A 234 -4.32 -6.55 -11.96
C VAL A 234 -3.15 -6.38 -11.00
N ASN A 235 -2.70 -7.45 -10.34
CA ASN A 235 -1.54 -7.43 -9.45
C ASN A 235 -0.26 -7.01 -10.18
N ARG A 236 -0.04 -7.52 -11.40
CA ARG A 236 1.13 -7.14 -12.21
C ARG A 236 1.08 -5.67 -12.60
N LEU A 237 -0.07 -5.20 -13.08
CA LEU A 237 -0.26 -3.80 -13.43
C LEU A 237 -0.02 -2.88 -12.23
N GLN A 238 -0.57 -3.20 -11.06
CA GLN A 238 -0.34 -2.45 -9.82
C GLN A 238 1.16 -2.37 -9.48
N LYS A 239 1.89 -3.49 -9.57
CA LYS A 239 3.34 -3.53 -9.31
C LYS A 239 4.11 -2.68 -10.32
N ASN A 240 3.72 -2.69 -11.59
CA ASN A 240 4.36 -1.86 -12.61
C ASN A 240 4.13 -0.36 -12.35
N LEU A 241 2.92 0.02 -11.95
CA LEU A 241 2.61 1.40 -11.57
C LEU A 241 3.34 1.82 -10.30
N ALA A 242 3.48 0.94 -9.30
CA ALA A 242 4.26 1.21 -8.10
C ALA A 242 5.75 1.42 -8.40
N LEU A 243 6.33 0.65 -9.33
CA LEU A 243 7.69 0.84 -9.82
C LEU A 243 7.86 2.17 -10.57
N ALA A 244 6.91 2.52 -11.44
CA ALA A 244 6.90 3.81 -12.12
C ALA A 244 6.79 4.97 -11.11
N GLN A 245 5.91 4.86 -10.13
CA GLN A 245 5.80 5.84 -9.03
C GLN A 245 7.13 6.01 -8.29
N GLN A 246 7.78 4.91 -7.91
CA GLN A 246 9.08 4.95 -7.20
C GLN A 246 10.17 5.65 -8.04
N ALA A 247 10.27 5.33 -9.33
CA ALA A 247 11.29 5.92 -10.18
C ALA A 247 11.04 7.42 -10.46
N LEU A 248 9.79 7.87 -10.60
CA LEU A 248 9.47 9.30 -10.66
C LEU A 248 9.93 10.03 -9.40
N LEU A 249 9.60 9.51 -8.23
CA LEU A 249 9.97 10.10 -6.95
C LEU A 249 11.49 10.20 -6.77
N PHE A 250 12.24 9.19 -7.19
CA PHE A 250 13.70 9.23 -7.18
C PHE A 250 14.26 10.25 -8.19
N SER A 251 13.65 10.38 -9.37
CA SER A 251 14.08 11.37 -10.37
C SER A 251 13.82 12.81 -9.92
N GLU A 252 12.76 13.07 -9.16
CA GLU A 252 12.44 14.39 -8.60
C GLU A 252 13.43 14.75 -7.49
N LYS A 253 13.82 13.80 -6.63
CA LYS A 253 14.83 14.02 -5.57
C LYS A 253 16.22 14.35 -6.09
N VAL A 254 16.58 13.88 -7.29
CA VAL A 254 17.88 14.21 -7.92
C VAL A 254 17.89 15.62 -8.51
N LYS A 255 16.71 16.20 -8.80
CA LYS A 255 16.58 17.54 -9.37
C LYS A 255 16.40 18.65 -8.33
N ALA A 256 16.04 18.30 -7.09
CA ALA A 256 15.84 19.22 -5.97
C ALA A 256 17.16 19.43 -5.19
#